data_AF-A0A2E9YDS6-F1
#
_entry.id   AF-A0A2E9YDS6-F1
#
_cell.length_a   1.000
_cell.length_b   1.000
_cell.length_c   1.000
_cell.angle_alpha   90.00
_cell.angle_beta   90.00
_cell.angle_gamma   90.00
#
_symmetry.space_group_name_H-M   'P 1'
#
loop_
_entity.id
_entity.type
_entity.pdbx_description
1 polymer ?
#
loop_
_entity_poly.entity_id
_entity_poly.type
_entity_poly.pdbx_seq_one_letter_code
_entity_poly.pdbx_strand_id
1 'polypeptide(L)'
;MIGMFALLPLQLTVLSMYIFGYTHYLLAIHYSKRGIAQAWSKKRSKWLLISILPLVFIPYLNESLIVPSLVIYFGIHHVMSEVYFDAKNHSKQLRTTHWWALIGSYFAITGHHVPWVANLSSIGWIVNIVATLAFLYVWRKEGTLAFKTMVYTCPWIIFGPAVALIGEYIYLDWRFLINWHFFFWLFIPYLRSGMFNRSQIRTYWKQNILLIALFSFLFFISLPTGNFDVIGWEPVGMKILTKFFLAWSFLHISWSFIISGGNPNWLKSWIASGR
;
A
#
# COMPACT_ATOMS: atom_id res chain seq x y z
N MET A 1 34.35 -0.18 1.91
CA MET A 1 33.74 -1.04 2.95
C MET A 1 32.24 -1.19 2.68
N ILE A 2 31.86 -1.74 1.51
CA ILE A 2 30.46 -1.84 1.03
C ILE A 2 30.25 -3.31 0.63
N GLY A 3 30.16 -4.20 1.61
CA GLY A 3 30.16 -5.65 1.36
C GLY A 3 29.10 -6.45 2.09
N MET A 4 28.24 -5.83 2.91
CA MET A 4 27.28 -6.56 3.76
C MET A 4 25.81 -6.16 3.58
N PHE A 5 25.51 -5.11 2.80
CA PHE A 5 24.12 -4.73 2.45
C PHE A 5 23.78 -4.99 0.98
N ALA A 6 24.60 -5.81 0.30
CA ALA A 6 24.31 -6.24 -1.06
C ALA A 6 23.09 -7.17 -1.04
N LEU A 7 21.94 -6.59 -1.41
CA LEU A 7 20.72 -7.27 -1.85
C LEU A 7 20.08 -8.16 -0.79
N LEU A 8 18.98 -7.68 -0.19
CA LEU A 8 17.88 -8.61 0.10
C LEU A 8 17.65 -9.38 -1.21
N PRO A 9 17.80 -10.72 -1.26
CA PRO A 9 17.74 -11.43 -2.52
C PRO A 9 16.43 -11.05 -3.19
N LEU A 10 16.50 -10.51 -4.41
CA LEU A 10 15.32 -10.00 -5.13
C LEU A 10 14.17 -11.02 -5.10
N GLN A 11 14.54 -12.29 -5.20
CA GLN A 11 13.69 -13.46 -5.08
C GLN A 11 12.95 -13.53 -3.73
N LEU A 12 13.63 -13.25 -2.61
CA LEU A 12 13.01 -13.23 -1.28
C LEU A 12 12.03 -12.07 -1.13
N THR A 13 12.34 -10.89 -1.67
CA THR A 13 11.44 -9.73 -1.65
C THR A 13 10.19 -9.99 -2.50
N VAL A 14 10.35 -10.60 -3.68
CA VAL A 14 9.25 -10.98 -4.57
C VAL A 14 8.40 -12.08 -3.96
N LEU A 15 9.02 -13.12 -3.41
CA LEU A 15 8.33 -14.22 -2.75
C LEU A 15 7.53 -13.73 -1.54
N SER A 16 8.13 -12.86 -0.73
CA SER A 16 7.45 -12.20 0.40
C SER A 16 6.26 -11.38 -0.10
N MET A 17 6.42 -10.62 -1.18
CA MET A 17 5.33 -9.82 -1.75
C MET A 17 4.13 -10.69 -2.13
N TYR A 18 4.37 -11.84 -2.77
CA TYR A 18 3.29 -12.75 -3.13
C TYR A 18 2.64 -13.38 -1.89
N ILE A 19 3.42 -13.94 -0.97
CA ILE A 19 2.90 -14.59 0.25
C ILE A 19 2.06 -13.61 1.08
N PHE A 20 2.62 -12.44 1.36
CA PHE A 20 1.94 -11.44 2.18
C PHE A 20 0.81 -10.77 1.42
N GLY A 21 0.94 -10.51 0.11
CA GLY A 21 -0.10 -9.85 -0.64
C GLY A 21 -1.32 -10.73 -0.89
N TYR A 22 -1.16 -12.01 -1.23
CA TYR A 22 -2.30 -12.93 -1.29
C TYR A 22 -3.00 -13.10 0.07
N THR A 23 -2.21 -13.22 1.15
CA THR A 23 -2.75 -13.23 2.52
C THR A 23 -3.56 -11.96 2.79
N HIS A 24 -2.97 -10.80 2.49
CA HIS A 24 -3.60 -9.50 2.68
C HIS A 24 -4.90 -9.37 1.88
N TYR A 25 -4.91 -9.75 0.60
CA TYR A 25 -6.10 -9.66 -0.25
C TYR A 25 -7.26 -10.52 0.25
N LEU A 26 -6.99 -11.77 0.64
CA LEU A 26 -8.03 -12.66 1.17
C LEU A 26 -8.60 -12.16 2.50
N LEU A 27 -7.75 -11.72 3.41
CA LEU A 27 -8.20 -11.17 4.69
C LEU A 27 -8.91 -9.82 4.51
N ALA A 28 -8.44 -8.97 3.60
CA ALA A 28 -9.10 -7.72 3.28
C ALA A 28 -10.54 -7.94 2.83
N ILE A 29 -10.79 -8.91 1.95
CA ILE A 29 -12.17 -9.28 1.58
C ILE A 29 -12.94 -9.83 2.77
N HIS A 30 -12.34 -10.76 3.54
CA HIS A 30 -13.00 -11.38 4.68
C HIS A 30 -13.48 -10.35 5.70
N TYR A 31 -12.63 -9.40 6.06
CA TYR A 31 -12.92 -8.36 7.04
C TYR A 31 -13.72 -7.18 6.46
N SER A 32 -13.74 -7.01 5.13
CA SER A 32 -14.52 -5.96 4.46
C SER A 32 -15.93 -6.39 4.05
N LYS A 33 -16.38 -7.62 4.34
CA LYS A 33 -17.71 -8.14 3.97
C LYS A 33 -18.86 -7.17 4.27
N ARG A 34 -18.85 -6.54 5.44
CA ARG A 34 -19.87 -5.53 5.81
C ARG A 34 -19.80 -4.29 4.92
N GLY A 35 -18.61 -3.77 4.67
CA GLY A 35 -18.40 -2.62 3.78
C GLY A 35 -18.81 -2.93 2.33
N ILE A 36 -18.49 -4.13 1.84
CA ILE A 36 -18.92 -4.62 0.53
C ILE A 36 -20.45 -4.70 0.47
N ALA A 37 -21.10 -5.31 1.46
CA ALA A 37 -22.56 -5.41 1.51
C ALA A 37 -23.25 -4.03 1.54
N GLN A 38 -22.70 -3.08 2.30
CA GLN A 38 -23.19 -1.70 2.36
C GLN A 38 -22.98 -0.94 1.04
N ALA A 39 -21.86 -1.15 0.36
CA ALA A 39 -21.63 -0.56 -0.96
C ALA A 39 -22.55 -1.20 -2.02
N TRP A 40 -22.81 -2.51 -1.92
CA TRP A 40 -23.68 -3.23 -2.84
C TRP A 40 -25.15 -2.84 -2.72
N SER A 41 -25.60 -2.44 -1.53
CA SER A 41 -26.99 -1.99 -1.30
C SER A 41 -27.27 -0.58 -1.84
N LYS A 42 -26.24 0.20 -2.19
CA LYS A 42 -26.38 1.55 -2.75
C LYS A 42 -26.13 1.54 -4.25
N LYS A 43 -27.10 2.04 -5.05
CA LYS A 43 -27.06 2.03 -6.52
C LYS A 43 -25.72 2.57 -7.07
N ARG A 44 -25.31 3.78 -6.65
CA ARG A 44 -24.07 4.41 -7.13
C ARG A 44 -22.82 3.64 -6.73
N SER A 45 -22.70 3.25 -5.47
CA SER A 45 -21.54 2.49 -4.98
C SER A 45 -21.42 1.12 -5.66
N LYS A 46 -22.54 0.43 -5.89
CA LYS A 46 -22.59 -0.82 -6.66
C LYS A 46 -22.10 -0.62 -8.09
N TRP A 47 -22.58 0.42 -8.78
CA TRP A 47 -22.11 0.75 -10.13
C TRP A 47 -20.62 1.04 -10.17
N LEU A 48 -20.10 1.82 -9.21
CA LEU A 48 -18.67 2.09 -9.11
C LEU A 48 -17.85 0.80 -8.87
N LEU A 49 -18.33 -0.12 -8.03
CA LEU A 49 -17.65 -1.41 -7.81
C LEU A 49 -17.56 -2.24 -9.10
N ILE A 50 -18.66 -2.27 -9.88
CA ILE A 50 -18.74 -3.02 -11.14
C ILE A 50 -17.91 -2.32 -12.23
N SER A 51 -17.98 -1.00 -12.34
CA SER A 51 -17.29 -0.24 -13.39
C SER A 51 -15.76 -0.31 -13.26
N ILE A 52 -15.25 -0.72 -12.10
CA ILE A 52 -13.81 -0.87 -11.87
C ILE A 52 -13.33 -2.32 -12.14
N LEU A 53 -14.22 -3.29 -12.31
CA LEU A 53 -13.83 -4.66 -12.71
C LEU A 53 -12.96 -4.70 -13.98
N PRO A 54 -13.15 -3.84 -15.00
CA PRO A 54 -12.26 -3.81 -16.15
C PRO A 54 -10.78 -3.54 -15.82
N LEU A 55 -10.46 -2.84 -14.71
CA LEU A 55 -9.06 -2.58 -14.32
C LEU A 55 -8.30 -3.88 -13.98
N VAL A 56 -9.01 -4.95 -13.63
CA VAL A 56 -8.44 -6.31 -13.40
C VAL A 56 -7.75 -6.84 -14.66
N PHE A 57 -8.13 -6.35 -15.84
CA PHE A 57 -7.54 -6.78 -17.11
C PHE A 57 -6.32 -5.95 -17.53
N ILE A 58 -6.00 -4.82 -16.87
CA ILE A 58 -4.81 -4.01 -17.20
C ILE A 58 -3.53 -4.85 -17.27
N PRO A 59 -3.26 -5.78 -16.32
CA PRO A 59 -2.07 -6.65 -16.38
C PRO A 59 -1.99 -7.56 -17.61
N TYR A 60 -3.09 -7.71 -18.36
CA TYR A 60 -3.16 -8.55 -19.56
C TYR A 60 -3.07 -7.73 -20.85
N LEU A 61 -3.21 -6.40 -20.79
CA LEU A 61 -3.31 -5.53 -21.96
C LEU A 61 -1.97 -4.93 -22.38
N ASN A 62 -1.13 -4.53 -21.42
CA ASN A 62 0.16 -3.93 -21.73
C ASN A 62 1.16 -4.08 -20.57
N GLU A 63 2.13 -4.98 -20.73
CA GLU A 63 3.13 -5.28 -19.70
C GLU A 63 4.00 -4.08 -19.32
N SER A 64 4.29 -3.18 -20.27
CA SER A 64 5.12 -1.99 -20.02
C SER A 64 4.46 -0.94 -19.13
N LEU A 65 3.12 -0.94 -19.06
CA LEU A 65 2.36 0.02 -18.25
C LEU A 65 2.03 -0.51 -16.85
N ILE A 66 2.21 -1.81 -16.58
CA ILE A 66 1.80 -2.44 -15.32
C ILE A 66 2.50 -1.79 -14.13
N VAL A 67 3.83 -1.78 -14.13
CA VAL A 67 4.63 -1.29 -13.01
C VAL A 67 4.40 0.20 -12.79
N PRO A 68 4.53 1.09 -13.80
CA PRO A 68 4.24 2.50 -13.61
C PRO A 68 2.82 2.79 -13.11
N SER A 69 1.80 2.09 -13.66
CA SER A 69 0.41 2.27 -13.24
C SER A 69 0.19 1.80 -11.82
N LEU A 70 0.77 0.66 -11.43
CA LEU A 70 0.68 0.14 -10.08
C LEU A 70 1.39 1.06 -9.09
N VAL A 71 2.57 1.60 -9.42
CA VAL A 71 3.29 2.58 -8.59
C VAL A 71 2.42 3.81 -8.34
N ILE A 72 1.88 4.43 -9.38
CA ILE A 72 1.02 5.61 -9.21
C ILE A 72 -0.23 5.27 -8.39
N TYR A 73 -0.89 4.17 -8.74
CA TYR A 73 -2.17 3.81 -8.14
C TYR A 73 -2.04 3.41 -6.67
N PHE A 74 -1.01 2.62 -6.35
CA PHE A 74 -0.66 2.24 -5.00
C PHE A 74 -0.19 3.45 -4.18
N GLY A 75 0.63 4.35 -4.76
CA GLY A 75 1.06 5.57 -4.08
C GLY A 75 -0.12 6.43 -3.64
N ILE A 76 -1.06 6.72 -4.56
CA ILE A 76 -2.28 7.47 -4.25
C ILE A 76 -3.11 6.79 -3.15
N HIS A 77 -3.27 5.46 -3.25
CA HIS A 77 -3.97 4.66 -2.25
C HIS A 77 -3.32 4.76 -0.87
N HIS A 78 -1.99 4.62 -0.82
CA HIS A 78 -1.24 4.63 0.42
C HIS A 78 -1.32 5.99 1.11
N VAL A 79 -1.15 7.08 0.35
CA VAL A 79 -1.28 8.45 0.88
C VAL A 79 -2.67 8.69 1.44
N MET A 80 -3.73 8.30 0.71
CA MET A 80 -5.10 8.42 1.21
C MET A 80 -5.31 7.63 2.49
N SER A 81 -4.89 6.37 2.51
CA SER A 81 -5.11 5.49 3.64
C SER A 81 -4.43 6.01 4.90
N GLU A 82 -3.21 6.54 4.79
CA GLU A 82 -2.44 6.95 5.95
C GLU A 82 -2.83 8.35 6.44
N VAL A 83 -2.90 9.34 5.55
CA VAL A 83 -3.27 10.72 5.92
C VAL A 83 -4.66 10.80 6.55
N TYR A 84 -5.57 9.93 6.11
CA TYR A 84 -6.93 9.90 6.62
C TYR A 84 -7.20 8.80 7.65
N PHE A 85 -6.20 7.98 8.01
CA PHE A 85 -6.35 6.91 8.99
C PHE A 85 -6.89 7.41 10.33
N ASP A 86 -6.35 8.54 10.81
CA ASP A 86 -6.76 9.20 12.05
C ASP A 86 -7.07 10.70 11.86
N ALA A 87 -7.72 11.03 10.74
CA ALA A 87 -7.97 12.40 10.30
C ALA A 87 -8.66 13.31 11.33
N LYS A 88 -9.36 12.73 12.31
CA LYS A 88 -10.12 13.44 13.35
C LYS A 88 -9.22 14.24 14.30
N ASN A 89 -8.00 13.76 14.53
CA ASN A 89 -7.06 14.37 15.47
C ASN A 89 -6.12 15.38 14.79
N HIS A 90 -6.22 15.55 13.48
CA HIS A 90 -5.33 16.40 12.70
C HIS A 90 -6.06 17.61 12.15
N SER A 91 -5.41 18.78 12.12
CA SER A 91 -5.93 19.95 11.42
C SER A 91 -5.93 19.73 9.91
N LYS A 92 -6.65 20.58 9.16
CA LYS A 92 -6.59 20.55 7.69
C LYS A 92 -5.17 20.82 7.18
N GLN A 93 -4.46 21.77 7.80
CA GLN A 93 -3.12 22.17 7.41
C GLN A 93 -2.13 21.02 7.63
N LEU A 94 -2.18 20.39 8.81
CA LEU A 94 -1.33 19.26 9.16
C LEU A 94 -1.53 18.08 8.20
N ARG A 95 -2.79 17.74 7.87
CA ARG A 95 -3.08 16.69 6.88
C ARG A 95 -2.57 17.03 5.49
N THR A 96 -2.69 18.29 5.04
CA THR A 96 -2.19 18.71 3.73
C THR A 96 -0.68 18.60 3.66
N THR A 97 0.05 19.04 4.68
CA THR A 97 1.52 18.88 4.72
C THR A 97 1.94 17.42 4.83
N HIS A 98 1.19 16.60 5.58
CA HIS A 98 1.44 15.15 5.67
C HIS A 98 1.26 14.46 4.33
N TRP A 99 0.18 14.80 3.61
CA TRP A 99 -0.08 14.28 2.26
C TRP A 99 1.09 14.55 1.31
N TRP A 100 1.58 15.79 1.28
CA TRP A 100 2.69 16.16 0.41
C TRP A 100 4.01 15.51 0.82
N ALA A 101 4.27 15.35 2.12
CA ALA A 101 5.47 14.65 2.58
C ALA A 101 5.43 13.16 2.20
N LEU A 102 4.27 12.51 2.32
CA LEU A 102 4.09 11.10 1.97
C LEU A 102 4.22 10.89 0.46
N ILE A 103 3.53 11.67 -0.38
CA ILE A 103 3.63 11.54 -1.85
C ILE A 103 5.04 11.90 -2.34
N GLY A 104 5.69 12.90 -1.73
CA GLY A 104 7.05 13.31 -2.06
C GLY A 104 8.04 12.19 -1.78
N SER A 105 8.06 11.66 -0.55
CA SER A 105 8.94 10.53 -0.19
C SER A 105 8.63 9.27 -1.00
N TYR A 106 7.35 8.98 -1.28
CA TYR A 106 6.95 7.88 -2.14
C TYR A 106 7.58 7.97 -3.54
N PHE A 107 7.47 9.13 -4.20
CA PHE A 107 8.04 9.32 -5.53
C PHE A 107 9.55 9.55 -5.52
N ALA A 108 10.13 10.05 -4.42
CA ALA A 108 11.59 10.05 -4.26
C ALA A 108 12.14 8.62 -4.41
N ILE A 109 11.48 7.64 -3.77
CA ILE A 109 11.86 6.23 -3.82
C ILE A 109 11.50 5.60 -5.17
N THR A 110 10.25 5.76 -5.64
CA THR A 110 9.72 4.95 -6.76
C THR A 110 9.66 5.67 -8.11
N GLY A 111 9.97 6.97 -8.15
CA GLY A 111 9.77 7.80 -9.34
C GLY A 111 10.52 7.32 -10.58
N HIS A 112 11.64 6.62 -10.40
CA HIS A 112 12.41 6.00 -11.48
C HIS A 112 11.66 4.86 -12.21
N HIS A 113 10.61 4.29 -11.59
CA HIS A 113 9.72 3.32 -12.22
C HIS A 113 8.62 3.94 -13.10
N VAL A 114 8.57 5.27 -13.23
CA VAL A 114 7.59 5.99 -14.05
C VAL A 114 8.35 6.77 -15.14
N PRO A 115 8.85 6.08 -16.18
CA PRO A 115 9.84 6.65 -17.11
C PRO A 115 9.30 7.80 -17.97
N TRP A 116 7.99 7.93 -18.11
CA TRP A 116 7.36 9.01 -18.89
C TRP A 116 7.30 10.34 -18.15
N VAL A 117 7.58 10.39 -16.84
CA VAL A 117 7.73 11.65 -16.09
C VAL A 117 9.20 11.87 -15.80
N ALA A 118 9.83 12.72 -16.61
CA ALA A 118 11.24 13.06 -16.42
C ALA A 118 11.48 13.62 -15.01
N ASN A 119 12.56 13.15 -14.37
CA ASN A 119 13.02 13.62 -13.06
C ASN A 119 12.01 13.46 -11.90
N LEU A 120 11.04 12.53 -12.00
CA LEU A 120 10.03 12.34 -10.96
C LEU A 120 10.61 12.03 -9.58
N SER A 121 11.71 11.25 -9.51
CA SER A 121 12.41 10.98 -8.24
C SER A 121 12.99 12.26 -7.62
N SER A 122 13.69 13.07 -8.41
CA SER A 122 14.24 14.36 -7.95
C SER A 122 13.15 15.33 -7.50
N ILE A 123 12.04 15.41 -8.24
CA ILE A 123 10.86 16.20 -7.85
C ILE A 123 10.29 15.67 -6.53
N GLY A 124 10.18 14.35 -6.39
CA GLY A 124 9.74 13.69 -5.17
C GLY A 124 10.58 14.09 -3.95
N TRP A 125 11.91 14.13 -4.09
CA TRP A 125 12.82 14.58 -3.04
C TRP A 125 12.61 16.03 -2.63
N ILE A 126 12.50 16.94 -3.59
CA ILE A 126 12.25 18.36 -3.32
C ILE A 126 10.93 18.50 -2.55
N VAL A 127 9.87 17.85 -3.03
CA VAL A 127 8.56 17.87 -2.38
C VAL A 127 8.64 17.28 -0.97
N ASN A 128 9.33 16.15 -0.80
CA ASN A 128 9.51 15.49 0.50
C ASN A 128 10.14 16.41 1.53
N ILE A 129 11.27 17.05 1.18
CA ILE A 129 12.01 17.94 2.09
C ILE A 129 11.15 19.14 2.46
N VAL A 130 10.59 19.84 1.47
CA VAL A 130 9.77 21.04 1.69
C VAL A 130 8.53 20.71 2.52
N ALA A 131 7.82 19.64 2.18
CA ALA A 131 6.59 19.26 2.86
C ALA A 131 6.84 18.71 4.28
N THR A 132 7.94 17.99 4.51
CA THR A 132 8.32 17.52 5.84
C THR A 132 8.68 18.69 6.75
N LEU A 133 9.46 19.67 6.26
CA LEU A 133 9.75 20.89 7.01
C LEU A 133 8.47 21.68 7.32
N ALA A 134 7.58 21.83 6.33
CA ALA A 134 6.29 22.46 6.53
C ALA A 134 5.42 21.72 7.55
N PHE A 135 5.39 20.38 7.50
CA PHE A 135 4.69 19.55 8.47
C PHE A 135 5.21 19.78 9.89
N LEU A 136 6.53 19.75 10.08
CA LEU A 136 7.15 19.97 11.40
C LEU A 136 6.87 21.38 11.93
N TYR A 137 6.89 22.39 11.05
CA TYR A 137 6.52 23.76 11.41
C TYR A 137 5.05 23.87 11.84
N VAL A 138 4.12 23.33 11.05
CA VAL A 138 2.68 23.33 11.37
C VAL A 138 2.41 22.57 12.66
N TRP A 139 2.99 21.38 12.82
CA TRP A 139 2.87 20.57 14.03
C TRP A 139 3.31 21.33 15.29
N ARG A 140 4.49 21.98 15.24
CA ARG A 140 4.98 22.78 16.36
C ARG A 140 4.12 24.00 16.63
N LYS A 141 3.65 24.69 15.58
CA LYS A 141 2.83 25.90 15.71
C LYS A 141 1.46 25.59 16.32
N GLU A 142 0.84 24.50 15.91
CA GLU A 142 -0.49 24.13 16.38
C GLU A 142 -0.47 23.51 17.78
N GLY A 143 0.66 22.91 18.21
CA GLY A 143 0.77 22.29 19.54
C GLY A 143 -0.23 21.14 19.78
N THR A 144 -0.82 20.62 18.69
CA THR A 144 -2.05 19.81 18.73
C THR A 144 -1.82 18.36 19.14
N LEU A 145 -0.60 17.83 18.99
CA LEU A 145 -0.31 16.41 19.18
C LEU A 145 1.01 16.21 19.91
N ALA A 146 0.99 15.38 20.96
CA ALA A 146 2.20 14.89 21.58
C ALA A 146 3.05 14.10 20.56
N PHE A 147 4.38 14.16 20.68
CA PHE A 147 5.31 13.44 19.78
C PHE A 147 4.95 11.96 19.64
N LYS A 148 4.62 11.31 20.77
CA LYS A 148 4.15 9.92 20.79
C LYS A 148 2.94 9.70 19.88
N THR A 149 1.92 10.56 19.96
CA THR A 149 0.72 10.47 19.12
C THR A 149 1.05 10.72 17.65
N MET A 150 1.97 11.64 17.35
CA MET A 150 2.41 11.91 15.98
C MET A 150 3.14 10.70 15.37
N VAL A 151 4.01 10.02 16.12
CA VAL A 151 4.66 8.76 15.68
C VAL A 151 3.63 7.68 15.36
N TYR A 152 2.55 7.57 16.15
CA TYR A 152 1.50 6.57 15.91
C TYR A 152 0.56 6.93 14.75
N THR A 153 0.28 8.21 14.53
CA THR A 153 -0.74 8.67 13.58
C THR A 153 -0.17 9.13 12.24
N CYS A 154 1.11 9.45 12.19
CA CYS A 154 1.86 9.82 10.99
C CYS A 154 3.19 9.05 10.91
N PRO A 155 3.21 7.71 11.00
CA PRO A 155 4.47 6.96 11.05
C PRO A 155 5.37 7.24 9.83
N TRP A 156 4.79 7.47 8.65
CA TRP A 156 5.55 7.74 7.44
C TRP A 156 6.31 9.07 7.46
N ILE A 157 5.96 10.05 8.29
CA ILE A 157 6.74 11.29 8.36
C ILE A 157 8.17 11.05 8.88
N ILE A 158 8.35 9.97 9.65
CA ILE A 158 9.65 9.54 10.16
C ILE A 158 10.23 8.46 9.25
N PHE A 159 9.43 7.42 8.95
CA PHE A 159 9.92 6.27 8.18
C PHE A 159 10.13 6.59 6.70
N GLY A 160 9.27 7.40 6.08
CA GLY A 160 9.36 7.78 4.67
C GLY A 160 10.69 8.43 4.29
N PRO A 161 11.10 9.54 4.95
CA PRO A 161 12.41 10.14 4.72
C PRO A 161 13.57 9.21 5.02
N ALA A 162 13.50 8.39 6.09
CA ALA A 162 14.54 7.43 6.42
C ALA A 162 14.68 6.35 5.33
N VAL A 163 13.57 5.80 4.84
CA VAL A 163 13.54 4.83 3.74
C VAL A 163 14.00 5.47 2.44
N ALA A 164 13.62 6.71 2.16
CA ALA A 164 14.09 7.43 0.99
C ALA A 164 15.62 7.62 1.02
N LEU A 165 16.19 8.01 2.17
CA LEU A 165 17.63 8.13 2.34
C LEU A 165 18.34 6.79 2.16
N ILE A 166 17.78 5.71 2.73
CA ILE A 166 18.28 4.35 2.50
C ILE A 166 18.24 4.01 1.01
N GLY A 167 17.17 4.41 0.31
CA GLY A 167 16.97 4.26 -1.13
C GLY A 167 18.03 4.90 -2.03
N GLU A 168 18.75 5.90 -1.52
CA GLU A 168 19.92 6.48 -2.22
C GLU A 168 21.13 5.54 -2.19
N TYR A 169 21.27 4.77 -1.12
CA TYR A 169 22.40 3.86 -0.93
C TYR A 169 22.11 2.44 -1.42
N ILE A 170 20.85 2.04 -1.45
CA ILE A 170 20.39 0.75 -1.97
C ILE A 170 19.23 0.97 -2.94
N TYR A 171 19.28 0.33 -4.11
CA TYR A 171 18.16 0.40 -5.05
C TYR A 171 16.90 -0.21 -4.42
N LEU A 172 15.99 0.64 -3.97
CA LEU A 172 14.70 0.24 -3.42
C LEU A 172 13.66 0.15 -4.52
N ASP A 173 13.33 -1.07 -4.87
CA ASP A 173 12.28 -1.36 -5.82
C ASP A 173 10.88 -1.12 -5.22
N TRP A 174 9.89 -0.75 -6.03
CA TRP A 174 8.48 -0.60 -5.62
C TRP A 174 7.92 -1.78 -4.80
N ARG A 175 8.41 -3.01 -5.04
CA ARG A 175 8.07 -4.22 -4.29
C ARG A 175 8.41 -4.10 -2.80
N PHE A 176 9.44 -3.34 -2.44
CA PHE A 176 9.77 -3.05 -1.04
C PHE A 176 8.65 -2.26 -0.35
N LEU A 177 8.13 -1.21 -0.99
CA LEU A 177 7.05 -0.40 -0.42
C LEU A 177 5.74 -1.17 -0.32
N ILE A 178 5.46 -2.07 -1.27
CA ILE A 178 4.30 -2.96 -1.18
C ILE A 178 4.44 -3.94 -0.02
N ASN A 179 5.60 -4.56 0.14
CA ASN A 179 5.86 -5.42 1.30
C ASN A 179 5.69 -4.64 2.61
N TRP A 180 6.25 -3.44 2.70
CA TRP A 180 6.09 -2.57 3.85
C TRP A 180 4.61 -2.32 4.17
N HIS A 181 3.79 -2.03 3.17
CA HIS A 181 2.35 -1.88 3.35
C HIS A 181 1.70 -3.15 3.88
N PHE A 182 2.03 -4.33 3.35
CA PHE A 182 1.50 -5.58 3.89
C PHE A 182 1.91 -5.80 5.35
N PHE A 183 3.17 -5.50 5.71
CA PHE A 183 3.63 -5.55 7.09
C PHE A 183 2.85 -4.57 7.98
N PHE A 184 2.66 -3.33 7.55
CA PHE A 184 1.87 -2.35 8.30
C PHE A 184 0.45 -2.87 8.60
N TRP A 185 -0.23 -3.44 7.60
CA TRP A 185 -1.57 -3.99 7.77
C TRP A 185 -1.59 -5.27 8.61
N LEU A 186 -0.56 -6.10 8.55
CA LEU A 186 -0.42 -7.28 9.41
C LEU A 186 -0.43 -6.88 10.90
N PHE A 187 0.16 -5.74 11.25
CA PHE A 187 0.20 -5.24 12.63
C PHE A 187 -0.97 -4.33 13.00
N ILE A 188 -1.98 -4.17 12.12
CA ILE A 188 -3.09 -3.25 12.39
C ILE A 188 -3.81 -3.46 13.73
N PRO A 189 -4.00 -4.68 14.27
CA PRO A 189 -4.70 -4.83 15.54
C PRO A 189 -3.96 -4.18 16.73
N TYR A 190 -2.65 -3.98 16.61
CA TYR A 190 -1.84 -3.28 17.61
C TYR A 190 -1.73 -1.79 17.32
N LEU A 191 -1.77 -1.39 16.05
CA LEU A 191 -1.71 0.00 15.63
C LEU A 191 -3.03 0.74 15.89
N ARG A 192 -4.17 0.03 15.95
CA ARG A 192 -5.49 0.62 16.18
C ARG A 192 -6.21 0.04 17.40
N SER A 193 -5.96 0.66 18.55
CA SER A 193 -6.66 0.33 19.79
C SER A 193 -8.18 0.46 19.62
N GLY A 194 -8.92 -0.56 20.08
CA GLY A 194 -10.38 -0.56 20.08
C GLY A 194 -11.04 -1.12 18.80
N MET A 195 -10.28 -1.45 17.75
CA MET A 195 -10.85 -2.09 16.56
C MET A 195 -11.12 -3.59 16.77
N PHE A 196 -10.29 -4.26 17.57
CA PHE A 196 -10.41 -5.68 17.88
C PHE A 196 -10.34 -5.93 19.38
N ASN A 197 -11.17 -6.84 19.87
CA ASN A 197 -11.01 -7.41 21.21
C ASN A 197 -9.95 -8.53 21.22
N ARG A 198 -9.53 -8.97 22.42
CA ARG A 198 -8.47 -10.00 22.57
C ARG A 198 -8.75 -11.29 21.80
N SER A 199 -10.00 -11.74 21.74
CA SER A 199 -10.39 -12.94 21.01
C SER A 199 -10.25 -12.74 19.50
N GLN A 200 -10.72 -11.60 18.99
CA GLN A 200 -10.60 -11.24 17.58
C GLN A 200 -9.15 -11.07 17.13
N ILE A 201 -8.27 -10.51 17.98
CA ILE A 201 -6.83 -10.41 17.71
C ILE A 201 -6.24 -11.82 17.53
N ARG A 202 -6.57 -12.77 18.43
CA ARG A 202 -6.10 -14.15 18.30
C ARG A 202 -6.59 -14.80 17.01
N THR A 203 -7.86 -14.60 16.66
CA THR A 203 -8.42 -15.13 15.40
C THR A 203 -7.73 -14.52 14.18
N TYR A 204 -7.51 -13.21 14.18
CA TYR A 204 -6.80 -12.49 13.11
C TYR A 204 -5.39 -13.05 12.91
N TRP A 205 -4.64 -13.25 13.98
CA TRP A 205 -3.30 -13.84 13.90
C TRP A 205 -3.30 -15.28 13.44
N LYS A 206 -4.23 -16.11 13.94
CA LYS A 206 -4.40 -17.49 13.45
C LYS A 206 -4.65 -17.51 11.95
N GLN A 207 -5.55 -16.67 11.45
CA GLN A 207 -5.85 -16.59 10.01
C GLN A 207 -4.64 -16.13 9.20
N ASN A 208 -3.90 -15.12 9.66
CA ASN A 208 -2.66 -14.68 8.98
C ASN A 208 -1.61 -15.80 8.95
N ILE A 209 -1.31 -16.44 10.08
CA ILE A 209 -0.32 -17.51 10.15
C ILE A 209 -0.69 -18.67 9.23
N LEU A 210 -1.95 -19.10 9.24
CA LEU A 210 -2.43 -20.18 8.38
C LEU A 210 -2.32 -19.84 6.89
N LEU A 211 -2.69 -18.62 6.49
CA LEU A 211 -2.58 -18.18 5.10
C LEU A 211 -1.13 -17.99 4.67
N ILE A 212 -0.28 -17.39 5.51
CA ILE A 212 1.16 -17.26 5.25
C ILE A 212 1.78 -18.64 5.07
N ALA A 213 1.46 -19.60 5.95
CA ALA A 213 1.96 -20.97 5.84
C ALA A 213 1.46 -21.65 4.56
N LEU A 214 0.18 -21.50 4.22
CA LEU A 214 -0.40 -22.03 2.99
C LEU A 214 0.30 -21.46 1.75
N PHE A 215 0.42 -20.15 1.63
CA PHE A 215 1.06 -19.54 0.46
C PHE A 215 2.56 -19.82 0.43
N SER A 216 3.25 -19.84 1.58
CA SER A 216 4.66 -20.25 1.65
C SER A 216 4.82 -21.66 1.12
N PHE A 217 3.95 -22.60 1.52
CA PHE A 217 3.96 -23.96 0.99
C PHE A 217 3.68 -24.00 -0.52
N LEU A 218 2.64 -23.30 -1.00
CA LEU A 218 2.29 -23.26 -2.43
C LEU A 218 3.41 -22.68 -3.31
N PHE A 219 4.07 -21.62 -2.86
CA PHE A 219 5.20 -21.06 -3.60
C PHE A 219 6.46 -21.92 -3.45
N PHE A 220 6.68 -22.54 -2.28
CA PHE A 220 7.83 -23.43 -2.07
C PHE A 220 7.77 -24.67 -2.96
N ILE A 221 6.61 -25.31 -3.12
CA ILE A 221 6.45 -26.44 -4.06
C ILE A 221 6.54 -26.00 -5.53
N SER A 222 6.37 -24.72 -5.80
CA SER A 222 6.49 -24.13 -7.14
C SER A 222 7.92 -23.68 -7.48
N LEU A 223 8.83 -23.64 -6.50
CA LEU A 223 10.25 -23.26 -6.69
C LEU A 223 11.07 -24.29 -7.51
N PRO A 224 10.95 -25.62 -7.30
CA PRO A 224 11.76 -26.59 -8.03
C PRO A 224 11.42 -26.69 -9.52
N THR A 225 10.30 -26.11 -9.96
CA THR A 225 9.84 -26.16 -11.35
C THR A 225 10.22 -24.93 -12.18
N GLY A 226 10.95 -23.96 -11.61
CA GLY A 226 11.62 -22.91 -12.39
C GLY A 226 12.22 -21.77 -11.56
N ASN A 227 13.21 -21.08 -12.15
CA ASN A 227 13.86 -19.91 -11.53
C ASN A 227 12.89 -18.73 -11.40
N PHE A 228 12.87 -18.11 -10.21
CA PHE A 228 12.18 -16.84 -9.98
C PHE A 228 13.02 -15.70 -10.55
N ASP A 229 13.05 -15.56 -11.88
CA ASP A 229 13.50 -14.34 -12.53
C ASP A 229 12.31 -13.57 -13.10
N VAL A 230 12.17 -12.37 -12.54
CA VAL A 230 11.05 -11.46 -12.67
C VAL A 230 10.95 -10.96 -14.10
N ILE A 231 9.80 -11.18 -14.74
CA ILE A 231 9.49 -10.69 -16.09
C ILE A 231 10.53 -11.19 -17.12
N GLY A 232 10.42 -12.46 -17.47
CA GLY A 232 11.16 -12.98 -18.63
C GLY A 232 11.16 -14.50 -18.73
N TRP A 233 11.43 -15.20 -17.63
CA TRP A 233 11.62 -16.65 -17.65
C TRP A 233 10.99 -17.35 -16.43
N GLU A 234 9.77 -16.93 -16.09
CA GLU A 234 8.96 -17.62 -15.08
C GLU A 234 8.37 -18.93 -15.66
N PRO A 235 8.40 -20.05 -14.93
CA PRO A 235 7.58 -21.22 -15.28
C PRO A 235 6.10 -20.79 -15.40
N VAL A 236 5.36 -21.41 -16.33
CA VAL A 236 4.01 -20.97 -16.73
C VAL A 236 3.06 -20.74 -15.53
N GLY A 237 3.17 -21.55 -14.48
CA GLY A 237 2.40 -21.39 -13.24
C GLY A 237 2.67 -20.08 -12.51
N MET A 238 3.93 -19.62 -12.46
CA MET A 238 4.29 -18.35 -11.83
C MET A 238 3.78 -17.15 -12.64
N LYS A 239 3.82 -17.20 -13.98
CA LYS A 239 3.25 -16.14 -14.82
C LYS A 239 1.76 -15.94 -14.55
N ILE A 240 1.02 -17.04 -14.39
CA ILE A 240 -0.41 -16.99 -14.08
C ILE A 240 -0.64 -16.39 -12.69
N LEU A 241 0.10 -16.84 -11.68
CA LEU A 241 -0.01 -16.29 -10.32
C LEU A 241 0.38 -14.81 -10.30
N THR A 242 1.45 -14.39 -10.96
CA THR A 242 1.84 -12.98 -11.13
C THR A 242 0.68 -12.16 -11.71
N LYS A 243 0.06 -12.63 -12.80
CA LYS A 243 -1.08 -11.93 -13.42
C LYS A 243 -2.29 -11.85 -12.50
N PHE A 244 -2.62 -12.93 -11.79
CA PHE A 244 -3.69 -12.91 -10.79
C PHE A 244 -3.37 -11.95 -9.64
N PHE A 245 -2.14 -11.96 -9.14
CA PHE A 245 -1.70 -11.04 -8.09
C PHE A 245 -1.87 -9.59 -8.50
N LEU A 246 -1.43 -9.23 -9.71
CA LEU A 246 -1.55 -7.87 -10.24
C LEU A 246 -3.02 -7.49 -10.45
N ALA A 247 -3.81 -8.39 -11.03
CA ALA A 247 -5.25 -8.22 -11.22
C ALA A 247 -5.97 -7.96 -9.88
N TRP A 248 -5.63 -8.74 -8.86
CA TRP A 248 -6.12 -8.54 -7.50
C TRP A 248 -5.61 -7.25 -6.86
N SER A 249 -4.39 -6.82 -7.15
CA SER A 249 -3.84 -5.55 -6.67
C SER A 249 -4.69 -4.38 -7.17
N PHE A 250 -4.97 -4.32 -8.47
CA PHE A 250 -5.84 -3.30 -9.05
C PHE A 250 -7.26 -3.36 -8.48
N LEU A 251 -7.85 -4.55 -8.36
CA LEU A 251 -9.18 -4.72 -7.78
C LEU A 251 -9.23 -4.25 -6.33
N HIS A 252 -8.28 -4.73 -5.52
CA HIS A 252 -8.19 -4.48 -4.09
C HIS A 252 -8.04 -2.99 -3.81
N ILE A 253 -7.07 -2.33 -4.46
CA ILE A 253 -6.85 -0.88 -4.31
C ILE A 253 -8.12 -0.12 -4.69
N SER A 254 -8.75 -0.48 -5.81
CA SER A 254 -9.95 0.18 -6.28
C SER A 254 -11.13 0.06 -5.33
N TRP A 255 -11.41 -1.17 -4.89
CA TRP A 255 -12.50 -1.43 -3.97
C TRP A 255 -12.26 -0.75 -2.63
N SER A 256 -11.01 -0.65 -2.19
CA SER A 256 -10.66 0.05 -0.95
C SER A 256 -11.14 1.51 -0.96
N PHE A 257 -11.12 2.23 -2.09
CA PHE A 257 -11.63 3.60 -2.20
C PHE A 257 -13.15 3.70 -2.00
N ILE A 258 -13.88 2.61 -2.23
CA ILE A 258 -15.33 2.57 -2.11
C ILE A 258 -15.75 2.05 -0.74
N ILE A 259 -15.08 1.01 -0.24
CA ILE A 259 -15.53 0.25 0.94
C ILE A 259 -14.80 0.63 2.22
N SER A 260 -13.60 1.20 2.15
CA SER A 260 -12.79 1.47 3.34
C SER A 260 -13.39 2.58 4.20
N GLY A 261 -13.59 2.30 5.48
CA GLY A 261 -14.01 3.30 6.46
C GLY A 261 -12.95 4.39 6.72
N GLY A 262 -11.68 4.11 6.38
CA GLY A 262 -10.55 5.04 6.52
C GLY A 262 -10.51 6.15 5.47
N ASN A 263 -11.35 6.07 4.43
CA ASN A 263 -11.36 7.08 3.39
C ASN A 263 -11.88 8.45 3.88
N PRO A 264 -11.44 9.55 3.25
CA PRO A 264 -11.89 10.88 3.63
C PRO A 264 -13.39 11.05 3.46
N ASN A 265 -13.99 11.90 4.31
CA ASN A 265 -15.42 12.16 4.29
C ASN A 265 -15.90 12.74 2.96
N TRP A 266 -15.09 13.57 2.27
CA TRP A 266 -15.47 14.10 0.95
C TRP A 266 -15.62 12.98 -0.09
N LEU A 267 -14.74 11.97 -0.07
CA LEU A 267 -14.82 10.83 -0.98
C LEU A 267 -16.04 9.97 -0.65
N LYS A 268 -16.25 9.67 0.63
CA LYS A 268 -17.44 8.94 1.10
C LYS A 268 -18.73 9.65 0.73
N SER A 269 -18.77 10.98 0.89
CA SER A 269 -19.91 11.80 0.48
C SER A 269 -20.11 11.76 -1.03
N TRP A 270 -19.06 11.89 -1.84
CA TRP A 270 -19.16 11.79 -3.30
C TRP A 270 -19.72 10.43 -3.73
N ILE A 271 -19.19 9.33 -3.17
CA ILE A 271 -19.65 7.96 -3.45
C ILE A 271 -21.11 7.76 -3.01
N ALA A 272 -21.50 8.31 -1.85
CA ALA A 272 -22.84 8.18 -1.30
C ALA A 272 -23.87 9.13 -1.95
N SER A 273 -23.44 10.26 -2.53
CA SER A 273 -24.28 11.35 -3.06
C SER A 273 -25.02 11.03 -4.36
N GLY A 274 -25.24 9.75 -4.67
CA GLY A 274 -26.17 9.37 -5.75
C GLY A 274 -27.61 9.60 -5.31
N ARG A 275 -28.04 10.87 -5.28
CA ARG A 275 -29.45 11.24 -5.41
C ARG A 275 -29.78 11.33 -6.89
#